data_AF-A0AAW8LMW3-F1
#
_entry.id   AF-A0AAW8LMW3-F1
#
_cell.length_a   1.000
_cell.length_b   1.000
_cell.length_c   1.000
_cell.angle_alpha   90.00
_cell.angle_beta   90.00
_cell.angle_gamma   90.00
#
_symmetry.space_group_name_H-M   'P 1'
#
loop_
_entity.id
_entity.type
_entity.pdbx_description
1 polymer ?
#
loop_
_entity_poly.entity_id
_entity_poly.type
_entity_poly.pdbx_seq_one_letter_code
_entity_poly.pdbx_strand_id
1 'polypeptide(L)'
;MHVVSTEVVQLNLNTNLGKFLNLINEVYAGNLKAFSDAFSDTDASFYERLKKDIQRAKQGSLTVKKEDALKKYIFFLEYKQWEKNADTKFFKKLDLQLDTAVEALCKATGQ
;
A
#
# COMPACT_ATOMS: atom_id res chain seq x y z
N MET A 1 28.89 -10.51 -32.13
CA MET A 1 28.27 -11.22 -31.01
C MET A 1 27.92 -10.20 -29.95
N HIS A 2 26.71 -10.27 -29.42
CA HIS A 2 26.13 -9.35 -28.45
C HIS A 2 26.96 -9.25 -27.17
N VAL A 3 27.36 -8.04 -26.80
CA VAL A 3 27.55 -7.66 -25.41
C VAL A 3 26.48 -6.61 -25.13
N VAL A 4 25.28 -7.10 -24.80
CA VAL A 4 24.17 -6.23 -24.38
C VAL A 4 24.48 -5.79 -22.96
N SER A 5 24.82 -4.51 -22.86
CA SER A 5 24.87 -3.64 -21.68
C SER A 5 24.17 -4.23 -20.45
N THR A 6 24.95 -4.94 -19.63
CA THR A 6 24.48 -5.50 -18.35
C THR A 6 24.73 -4.52 -17.19
N GLU A 7 25.15 -3.28 -17.50
CA GLU A 7 25.66 -2.31 -16.52
C GLU A 7 24.65 -1.21 -16.10
N VAL A 8 23.36 -1.27 -16.50
CA VAL A 8 22.40 -0.17 -16.21
C VAL A 8 21.12 -0.62 -15.51
N VAL A 9 21.16 -1.69 -14.71
CA VAL A 9 19.99 -2.09 -13.87
C VAL A 9 20.39 -2.31 -12.42
N GLN A 10 21.25 -1.45 -11.87
CA GLN A 10 21.62 -1.51 -10.44
C GLN A 10 21.09 -0.34 -9.60
N LEU A 11 20.63 0.77 -10.19
CA LEU A 11 20.41 2.01 -9.44
C LEU A 11 18.95 2.39 -9.11
N ASN A 12 17.93 1.72 -9.66
CA ASN A 12 16.52 2.01 -9.34
C ASN A 12 15.85 1.00 -8.38
N LEU A 13 16.58 -0.05 -7.97
CA LEU A 13 16.06 -1.16 -7.16
C LEU A 13 15.75 -0.82 -5.70
N ASN A 14 16.35 0.24 -5.15
CA ASN A 14 16.16 0.62 -3.75
C ASN A 14 14.88 1.44 -3.50
N THR A 15 14.47 2.29 -4.44
CA THR A 15 13.36 3.23 -4.19
C THR A 15 12.01 2.52 -4.11
N ASN A 16 11.71 1.62 -5.04
CA ASN A 16 10.44 0.88 -5.05
C ASN A 16 10.36 -0.11 -3.89
N LEU A 17 11.45 -0.80 -3.56
CA LEU A 17 11.49 -1.70 -2.40
C LEU A 17 11.32 -0.92 -1.09
N GLY A 18 12.02 0.20 -0.94
CA GLY A 18 11.86 1.10 0.21
C GLY A 18 10.43 1.61 0.34
N LYS A 19 9.83 2.08 -0.76
CA LYS A 19 8.43 2.53 -0.80
C LYS A 19 7.46 1.41 -0.40
N PHE A 20 7.65 0.22 -0.95
CA PHE A 20 6.84 -0.96 -0.59
C PHE A 20 6.94 -1.27 0.91
N LEU A 21 8.15 -1.32 1.48
CA LEU A 21 8.34 -1.62 2.89
C LEU A 21 7.75 -0.55 3.81
N ASN A 22 7.88 0.73 3.44
CA ASN A 22 7.26 1.83 4.17
C ASN A 22 5.73 1.73 4.15
N LEU A 23 5.13 1.50 2.98
CA LEU A 23 3.69 1.36 2.84
C LEU A 23 3.15 0.13 3.59
N ILE A 24 3.89 -0.99 3.62
CA ILE A 24 3.53 -2.16 4.43
C ILE A 24 3.54 -1.81 5.92
N ASN A 25 4.50 -1.00 6.38
CA ASN A 25 4.53 -0.52 7.75
C ASN A 25 3.32 0.38 8.06
N GLU A 26 2.97 1.29 7.17
CA GLU A 26 1.84 2.22 7.36
C GLU A 26 0.48 1.53 7.30
N VAL A 27 0.28 0.61 6.35
CA VAL A 27 -1.02 -0.02 6.11
C VAL A 27 -1.22 -1.24 7.00
N TYR A 28 -0.19 -2.05 7.21
CA TYR A 28 -0.29 -3.35 7.89
C TYR A 28 0.67 -3.51 9.08
N ALA A 29 1.26 -2.42 9.59
CA ALA A 29 2.20 -2.46 10.73
C ALA A 29 3.38 -3.42 10.51
N GLY A 30 3.84 -3.55 9.25
CA GLY A 30 4.96 -4.43 8.90
C GLY A 30 4.53 -5.87 8.59
N ASN A 31 3.24 -6.20 8.74
CA ASN A 31 2.74 -7.55 8.55
C ASN A 31 2.58 -7.90 7.06
N LEU A 32 3.63 -8.50 6.51
CA LEU A 32 3.65 -8.98 5.12
C LEU A 32 2.59 -10.06 4.84
N LYS A 33 2.24 -10.87 5.84
CA LYS A 33 1.22 -11.91 5.70
C LYS A 33 -0.17 -11.30 5.55
N ALA A 34 -0.50 -10.28 6.35
CA ALA A 34 -1.77 -9.56 6.21
C ALA A 34 -1.91 -8.90 4.84
N PHE A 35 -0.84 -8.29 4.31
CA PHE A 35 -0.84 -7.81 2.93
C PHE A 35 -1.05 -8.93 1.92
N SER A 36 -0.32 -10.05 2.07
CA SER A 36 -0.44 -11.21 1.18
C SER A 36 -1.86 -11.72 1.13
N ASP A 37 -2.47 -11.99 2.28
CA ASP A 37 -3.81 -12.53 2.40
C ASP A 37 -4.85 -11.61 1.75
N ALA A 38 -4.70 -10.29 1.92
CA ALA A 38 -5.58 -9.28 1.32
C ALA A 38 -5.36 -9.07 -0.19
N PHE A 39 -4.14 -9.22 -0.68
CA PHE A 39 -3.80 -9.00 -2.09
C PHE A 39 -4.14 -10.22 -2.96
N SER A 40 -3.92 -11.42 -2.44
CA SER A 40 -4.04 -12.66 -3.22
C SER A 40 -5.29 -13.48 -2.92
N ASP A 41 -6.25 -12.91 -2.21
CA ASP A 41 -7.51 -13.56 -1.82
C ASP A 41 -7.26 -14.96 -1.21
N THR A 42 -6.36 -15.02 -0.22
CA THR A 42 -5.93 -16.24 0.51
C THR A 42 -5.12 -17.31 -0.24
N ASP A 43 -4.55 -17.00 -1.42
CA ASP A 43 -3.55 -17.90 -2.04
C ASP A 43 -2.30 -18.11 -1.14
N ALA A 44 -2.24 -19.23 -0.44
CA ALA A 44 -1.15 -19.59 0.48
C ALA A 44 0.22 -19.66 -0.22
N SER A 45 0.24 -19.94 -1.53
CA SER A 45 1.49 -19.99 -2.30
C SER A 45 2.02 -18.60 -2.66
N PHE A 46 1.19 -17.56 -2.59
CA PHE A 46 1.59 -16.19 -2.88
C PHE A 46 2.53 -15.64 -1.80
N TYR A 47 2.20 -15.86 -0.52
CA TYR A 47 3.02 -15.38 0.60
C TYR A 47 4.49 -15.85 0.49
N GLU A 48 4.70 -17.14 0.23
CA GLU A 48 6.04 -17.71 0.09
C GLU A 48 6.78 -17.18 -1.16
N ARG A 49 6.06 -16.95 -2.26
CA ARG A 49 6.63 -16.32 -3.47
C ARG A 49 7.04 -14.88 -3.20
N LEU A 50 6.16 -14.10 -2.56
CA LEU A 50 6.38 -12.70 -2.19
C LEU A 50 7.58 -12.55 -1.25
N LYS A 51 7.68 -13.42 -0.24
CA LYS A 51 8.82 -13.43 0.70
C LYS A 51 10.14 -13.67 -0.03
N LYS A 52 10.18 -14.64 -0.94
CA LYS A 52 11.38 -14.92 -1.76
C LYS A 52 11.72 -13.75 -2.68
N ASP A 53 10.72 -13.14 -3.30
CA ASP A 53 10.92 -11.99 -4.17
C ASP A 53 11.47 -10.78 -3.41
N ILE A 54 10.97 -10.49 -2.21
CA ILE A 54 11.49 -9.40 -1.36
C ILE A 54 12.92 -9.67 -0.90
N GLN A 55 13.25 -10.92 -0.53
CA GLN A 55 14.62 -11.28 -0.17
C GLN A 55 15.59 -11.09 -1.34
N ARG A 56 15.18 -11.51 -2.55
CA ARG A 56 15.94 -11.27 -3.78
C ARG A 56 16.06 -9.78 -4.10
N ALA A 57 15.00 -8.99 -3.83
CA ALA A 57 14.99 -7.54 -3.98
C ALA A 57 16.07 -6.88 -3.12
N LYS A 58 16.14 -7.28 -1.84
CA LYS A 58 17.14 -6.78 -0.89
C LYS A 58 18.57 -7.10 -1.31
N GLN A 59 18.77 -8.19 -2.05
CA GLN A 59 20.06 -8.61 -2.58
C GLN A 59 20.39 -7.98 -3.94
N GLY A 60 19.55 -7.09 -4.47
CA GLY A 60 19.73 -6.48 -5.78
C GLY A 60 19.53 -7.44 -6.96
N SER A 61 18.91 -8.60 -6.74
CA SER A 61 18.76 -9.68 -7.72
C SER A 61 17.31 -9.83 -8.18
N LEU A 62 16.68 -8.71 -8.59
CA LEU A 62 15.31 -8.73 -9.11
C LEU A 62 15.29 -8.66 -10.64
N THR A 63 14.46 -9.47 -11.27
CA THR A 63 14.22 -9.38 -12.71
C THR A 63 13.18 -8.29 -13.02
N VAL A 64 13.19 -7.75 -14.24
CA VAL A 64 12.24 -6.72 -14.70
C VAL A 64 10.78 -7.12 -14.44
N LYS A 65 10.42 -8.38 -14.72
CA LYS A 65 9.07 -8.92 -14.47
C LYS A 65 8.65 -8.85 -13.00
N LYS A 66 9.61 -9.01 -12.07
CA LYS A 66 9.37 -8.91 -10.64
C LYS A 66 9.30 -7.45 -10.18
N GLU A 67 9.94 -6.54 -10.89
CA GLU A 67 9.83 -5.10 -10.63
C GLU A 67 8.43 -4.59 -10.96
N ASP A 68 7.86 -5.00 -12.09
CA ASP A 68 6.46 -4.69 -12.42
C ASP A 68 5.48 -5.27 -11.40
N ALA A 69 5.77 -6.47 -10.87
CA ALA A 69 4.98 -7.03 -9.78
C ALA A 69 5.05 -6.16 -8.51
N LEU A 70 6.25 -5.66 -8.17
CA LEU A 70 6.44 -4.77 -7.02
C LEU A 70 5.68 -3.44 -7.19
N LYS A 71 5.64 -2.87 -8.39
CA LYS A 71 4.83 -1.67 -8.68
C LYS A 71 3.34 -1.91 -8.46
N LYS A 72 2.81 -3.08 -8.84
CA LYS A 72 1.42 -3.46 -8.57
C LYS A 72 1.14 -3.56 -7.07
N TYR A 73 2.08 -4.10 -6.30
CA TYR A 73 1.96 -4.18 -4.84
C TYR A 73 1.93 -2.79 -4.20
N ILE A 74 2.81 -1.89 -4.65
CA ILE A 74 2.85 -0.49 -4.21
C ILE A 74 1.50 0.18 -4.49
N PHE A 75 0.98 0.06 -5.71
CA PHE A 75 -0.30 0.67 -6.08
C PHE A 75 -1.45 0.18 -5.19
N PHE A 76 -1.52 -1.13 -4.93
CA PHE A 76 -2.52 -1.69 -4.03
C PHE A 76 -2.39 -1.14 -2.59
N LEU A 77 -1.17 -1.01 -2.09
CA LEU A 77 -0.93 -0.45 -0.76
C LEU A 77 -1.27 1.05 -0.69
N GLU A 78 -0.95 1.82 -1.73
CA GLU A 78 -1.35 3.24 -1.82
C GLU A 78 -2.87 3.38 -1.81
N TYR A 79 -3.58 2.51 -2.52
CA TYR A 79 -5.04 2.46 -2.47
C TYR A 79 -5.56 2.13 -1.06
N LYS A 80 -5.00 1.11 -0.40
CA LYS A 80 -5.39 0.73 0.97
C LYS A 80 -5.08 1.84 2.00
N GLN A 81 -3.99 2.56 1.81
CA GLN A 81 -3.65 3.73 2.63
C GLN A 81 -4.66 4.86 2.40
N TRP A 82 -5.04 5.11 1.14
CA TRP A 82 -6.09 6.07 0.82
C TRP A 82 -7.42 5.68 1.46
N GLU A 83 -7.85 4.41 1.38
CA GLU A 83 -9.08 3.92 2.04
C GLU A 83 -9.08 4.25 3.54
N LYS A 84 -8.00 3.91 4.26
CA LYS A 84 -7.84 4.24 5.69
C LYS A 84 -7.96 5.73 5.99
N ASN A 85 -7.37 6.57 5.13
CA ASN A 85 -7.36 8.02 5.30
C ASN A 85 -8.68 8.68 4.86
N ALA A 86 -9.38 8.09 3.89
CA ALA A 86 -10.67 8.55 3.39
C ALA A 86 -11.78 8.27 4.41
N ASP A 87 -11.79 7.07 5.00
CA ASP A 87 -12.70 6.71 6.09
C ASP A 87 -12.56 7.69 7.27
N THR A 88 -11.35 8.15 7.59
CA THR A 88 -11.16 9.08 8.72
C THR A 88 -11.46 10.54 8.39
N LYS A 89 -11.26 11.02 7.16
CA LYS A 89 -11.51 12.44 6.83
C LYS A 89 -12.92 12.71 6.36
N PHE A 90 -13.50 11.82 5.54
CA PHE A 90 -14.82 12.03 4.96
C PHE A 90 -15.90 11.85 6.02
N PHE A 91 -15.85 10.75 6.80
CA PHE A 91 -16.81 10.54 7.88
C PHE A 91 -16.70 11.60 8.98
N LYS A 92 -15.48 11.98 9.41
CA LYS A 92 -15.35 13.07 10.40
C LYS A 92 -15.94 14.40 9.94
N LYS A 93 -15.83 14.72 8.64
CA LYS A 93 -16.43 15.95 8.09
C LYS A 93 -17.96 15.87 8.07
N LEU A 94 -18.51 14.70 7.76
CA LEU A 94 -19.96 14.44 7.76
C LEU A 94 -20.54 14.46 9.18
N ASP A 95 -19.81 13.87 10.13
CA ASP A 95 -20.13 13.81 11.56
C ASP A 95 -20.20 15.23 12.17
N LEU A 96 -19.18 16.06 11.93
CA LEU A 96 -19.18 17.48 12.33
C LEU A 96 -20.34 18.30 11.74
N GLN A 97 -20.74 17.99 10.49
CA GLN A 97 -21.87 18.67 9.85
C GLN A 97 -23.21 18.21 10.43
N LEU A 98 -23.34 16.94 10.80
CA LEU A 98 -24.52 16.39 11.49
C LEU A 98 -24.69 17.01 12.88
N ASP A 99 -23.64 17.06 13.69
CA ASP A 99 -23.68 17.69 15.01
C ASP A 99 -24.08 19.17 14.93
N THR A 100 -23.48 19.91 13.99
CA THR A 100 -23.80 21.33 13.77
C THR A 100 -25.26 21.52 13.32
N ALA A 101 -25.76 20.64 12.44
CA ALA A 101 -27.13 20.69 11.96
C ALA A 101 -28.14 20.34 13.06
N VAL A 102 -27.83 19.34 13.91
CA VAL A 102 -28.65 18.95 15.06
C VAL A 102 -28.70 20.08 16.09
N GLU A 103 -27.56 20.70 16.43
CA GLU A 103 -27.54 21.87 17.32
C GLU A 103 -28.39 23.03 16.79
N ALA A 104 -28.28 23.33 15.49
CA ALA A 104 -29.04 24.40 14.87
C ALA A 104 -30.56 24.12 14.92
N LEU A 105 -30.97 22.88 14.68
CA LEU A 105 -32.37 22.45 14.76
C LEU A 105 -32.93 22.47 16.19
N CYS A 106 -32.14 22.01 17.17
CA CYS A 106 -32.53 22.05 18.58
C CYS A 106 -32.63 23.48 19.14
N LYS A 107 -31.78 24.40 18.67
CA LYS A 107 -31.87 25.83 19.03
C LYS A 107 -33.08 26.51 18.38
N ALA A 108 -33.47 26.09 17.17
CA ALA A 108 -34.61 26.67 16.44
C ALA A 108 -35.99 26.22 16.96
N THR A 109 -36.07 25.16 17.77
CA THR A 109 -37.33 24.58 18.27
C THR A 109 -37.61 24.86 19.76
N GLY A 110 -36.73 25.59 20.44
CA GLY A 110 -36.85 25.95 21.86
C GLY A 110 -37.46 27.34 22.14
N GLN A 111 -38.23 27.90 21.22
CA GLN A 111 -38.87 29.22 21.35
C GLN A 111 -40.39 29.14 21.26
#